data_AF-A0A962XEF2-F1
#
_entry.id   AF-A0A962XEF2-F1
#
_cell.length_a   1.000
_cell.length_b   1.000
_cell.length_c   1.000
_cell.angle_alpha   90.00
_cell.angle_beta   90.00
_cell.angle_gamma   90.00
#
_symmetry.space_group_name_H-M   'P 1'
#
loop_
_entity.id
_entity.type
_entity.pdbx_description
1 polymer ?
#
loop_
_entity_poly.entity_id
_entity_poly.type
_entity_poly.pdbx_seq_one_letter_code
_entity_poly.pdbx_strand_id
1 'polypeptide(L)'
;MSRIAKAPITVAKGVDVKIDGQHITVKGGKGSLELDVHPTVSVKTEDGVLTVTPVDDSAWAMAGTMRALLANMVTGCGEGFQKKLQLVGVGYRAQGKGKVLNLSLGFSHPIDYAVPEGITIETPSQTEILVSGSDKQRVGQVAAEIRAFRPPEPYK
;
A
#
# COMPACT_ATOMS: atom_id res chain seq x y z
N MET A 1 9.65 25.44 4.28
CA MET A 1 10.61 24.46 3.73
C MET A 1 10.27 23.06 4.24
N SER A 2 10.02 22.08 3.36
CA SER A 2 9.66 20.70 3.76
C SER A 2 10.87 19.76 3.71
N ARG A 3 11.20 19.11 4.83
CA ARG A 3 12.30 18.14 4.94
C ARG A 3 12.02 16.86 4.14
N ILE A 4 10.75 16.46 4.04
CA ILE A 4 10.33 15.23 3.35
C ILE A 4 10.41 15.42 1.83
N ALA A 5 9.99 16.57 1.30
CA ALA A 5 10.04 16.85 -0.13
C ALA A 5 11.48 16.83 -0.68
N LYS A 6 12.44 17.37 0.09
CA LYS A 6 13.86 17.42 -0.27
C LYS A 6 14.61 16.09 -0.08
N ALA A 7 13.99 15.11 0.56
CA ALA A 7 14.65 13.83 0.81
C ALA A 7 14.70 13.03 -0.50
N PRO A 8 15.90 12.67 -1.01
CA PRO A 8 16.02 11.89 -2.23
C PRO A 8 15.33 10.53 -2.09
N ILE A 9 14.84 9.98 -3.20
CA ILE A 9 14.29 8.62 -3.27
C ILE A 9 15.27 7.78 -4.09
N THR A 10 15.97 6.86 -3.43
CA THR A 10 16.84 5.90 -4.11
C THR A 10 16.00 4.80 -4.75
N VAL A 11 16.13 4.62 -6.06
CA VAL A 11 15.45 3.53 -6.77
C VAL A 11 16.18 2.23 -6.51
N ALA A 12 15.45 1.23 -6.01
CA ALA A 12 16.01 -0.10 -5.74
C ALA A 12 16.40 -0.80 -7.05
N LYS A 13 17.46 -1.62 -7.02
CA LYS A 13 17.88 -2.41 -8.19
C LYS A 13 16.73 -3.34 -8.63
N GLY A 14 16.36 -3.27 -9.91
CA GLY A 14 15.25 -4.04 -10.48
C GLY A 14 13.89 -3.35 -10.41
N VAL A 15 13.84 -2.08 -10.03
CA VAL A 15 12.67 -1.22 -10.18
C VAL A 15 12.95 -0.19 -11.28
N ASP A 16 12.13 -0.18 -12.32
CA ASP A 16 12.17 0.79 -13.41
C ASP A 16 11.14 1.88 -13.19
N VAL A 17 11.56 3.14 -13.32
CA VAL A 17 10.69 4.30 -13.22
C VAL A 17 10.66 5.04 -14.54
N LYS A 18 9.48 5.14 -15.14
CA LYS A 18 9.23 5.92 -16.36
C LYS A 18 8.46 7.18 -15.99
N ILE A 19 8.93 8.32 -16.51
CA ILE A 19 8.28 9.61 -16.33
C ILE A 19 7.86 10.09 -17.72
N ASP A 20 6.55 10.22 -17.93
CA ASP A 20 5.94 10.79 -19.13
C ASP A 20 5.18 12.07 -18.75
N GLY A 21 5.90 13.19 -18.74
CA GLY A 21 5.39 14.47 -18.24
C GLY A 21 5.02 14.40 -16.76
N GLN A 22 3.71 14.37 -16.47
CA GLN A 22 3.17 14.25 -15.11
C GLN A 22 2.79 12.80 -14.77
N HIS A 23 2.71 11.90 -15.75
CA HIS A 23 2.36 10.51 -15.53
C HIS A 23 3.63 9.72 -15.17
N ILE A 24 3.64 9.08 -14.00
CA ILE A 24 4.78 8.28 -13.54
C ILE A 24 4.35 6.83 -13.41
N THR A 25 5.09 5.96 -14.09
CA THR A 25 4.91 4.51 -14.02
C THR A 25 6.12 3.90 -13.32
N VAL A 26 5.88 3.13 -12.27
CA VAL A 26 6.90 2.38 -11.52
C VAL A 26 6.64 0.89 -11.73
N LYS A 27 7.63 0.18 -12.25
CA LYS A 27 7.59 -1.27 -12.50
C LYS A 27 8.65 -1.97 -11.70
N GLY A 28 8.31 -3.08 -11.07
CA GLY A 28 9.28 -3.92 -10.37
C GLY A 28 8.79 -5.36 -10.29
N GLY A 29 9.57 -6.21 -9.62
CA GLY A 29 9.29 -7.64 -9.53
C GLY A 29 7.95 -7.98 -8.86
N LYS A 30 7.38 -7.08 -8.05
CA LYS A 30 6.10 -7.30 -7.36
C LYS A 30 4.89 -6.63 -8.01
N GLY A 31 5.07 -5.89 -9.10
CA GLY A 31 3.96 -5.30 -9.84
C GLY A 31 4.30 -4.00 -10.56
N SER A 32 3.28 -3.42 -11.20
CA SER A 32 3.31 -2.12 -11.88
C SER A 32 2.34 -1.19 -11.18
N LEU A 33 2.78 0.03 -10.87
CA LEU A 33 1.95 1.10 -10.31
C LEU A 33 2.08 2.35 -11.17
N GLU A 34 0.99 3.09 -11.29
CA GLU A 34 0.90 4.32 -12.07
C GLU A 34 0.34 5.43 -11.19
N LEU A 35 0.88 6.63 -11.32
CA LEU A 35 0.45 7.81 -10.57
C LEU A 35 0.61 9.07 -11.42
N ASP A 36 -0.45 9.86 -11.49
CA ASP A 36 -0.39 11.21 -12.02
C ASP A 36 0.08 12.19 -10.94
N VAL A 37 1.20 12.83 -11.19
CA VAL A 37 1.78 13.85 -10.30
C VAL A 37 1.03 15.17 -10.48
N HIS A 38 0.74 15.85 -9.37
CA HIS A 38 0.07 17.15 -9.41
C HIS A 38 0.88 18.18 -10.23
N PRO A 39 0.24 19.02 -11.06
CA PRO A 39 0.92 19.97 -11.95
C PRO A 39 1.90 20.94 -11.27
N THR A 40 1.69 21.22 -9.98
CA THR A 40 2.55 22.12 -9.19
C THR A 40 3.84 21.45 -8.68
N VAL A 41 4.11 20.22 -9.10
CA VAL A 41 5.27 19.42 -8.68
C VAL A 41 5.99 18.88 -9.91
N SER A 42 7.30 19.12 -9.97
CA SER A 42 8.19 18.55 -10.97
C SER A 42 8.95 17.37 -10.37
N VAL A 43 9.11 16.30 -11.16
CA VAL A 43 9.86 15.10 -10.77
C VAL A 43 10.98 14.88 -11.77
N LYS A 44 12.19 14.62 -11.28
CA LYS A 44 13.36 14.32 -12.10
C LYS A 44 14.04 13.05 -11.58
N THR A 45 14.63 12.30 -12.49
CA THR A 45 15.43 11.11 -12.17
C THR A 45 16.86 11.35 -12.65
N GLU A 46 17.83 11.33 -11.75
CA GLU A 46 19.26 11.46 -12.03
C GLU A 46 20.00 10.32 -11.31
N ASP A 47 20.83 9.56 -12.04
CA ASP A 47 21.66 8.47 -11.49
C ASP A 47 20.94 7.46 -10.58
N GLY A 48 19.68 7.13 -10.89
CA GLY A 48 18.86 6.21 -10.09
C GLY A 48 18.31 6.82 -8.80
N VAL A 49 18.38 8.14 -8.68
CA VAL A 49 17.77 8.93 -7.60
C VAL A 49 16.65 9.80 -8.16
N LEU A 50 15.46 9.61 -7.61
CA LEU A 50 14.30 10.46 -7.87
C LEU A 50 14.34 11.68 -6.95
N THR A 51 14.27 12.86 -7.55
CA THR A 51 14.14 14.13 -6.86
C THR A 51 12.81 14.78 -7.20
N VAL A 52 12.16 15.33 -6.18
CA VAL A 52 10.85 15.96 -6.28
C VAL A 52 10.99 17.41 -5.86
N THR A 53 10.62 18.32 -6.76
CA THR A 53 10.74 19.77 -6.55
C THR A 53 9.40 20.45 -6.80
N PRO A 54 8.93 21.34 -5.92
CA PRO A 54 7.76 22.14 -6.22
C PRO A 54 8.07 23.10 -7.37
N VAL A 55 7.04 23.45 -8.16
CA VAL A 55 7.14 24.49 -9.20
C VAL A 55 7.16 25.88 -8.55
N ASP A 56 6.34 26.07 -7.51
CA ASP A 56 6.25 27.32 -6.73
C ASP A 56 6.52 27.08 -5.24
N ASP A 57 7.00 28.10 -4.52
CA ASP A 57 7.28 28.01 -3.09
C ASP A 57 6.04 27.78 -2.20
N SER A 58 4.83 27.93 -2.73
CA SER A 58 3.59 27.56 -2.01
C SER A 58 3.31 26.05 -2.03
N ALA A 59 3.92 25.31 -2.96
CA ALA A 59 3.60 23.90 -3.23
C ALA A 59 4.44 22.87 -2.45
N TRP A 60 5.20 23.29 -1.43
CA TRP A 60 6.03 22.39 -0.63
C TRP A 60 5.26 21.25 0.05
N ALA A 61 4.00 21.48 0.41
CA ALA A 61 3.13 20.43 0.97
C ALA A 61 2.82 19.36 -0.08
N MET A 62 2.43 19.78 -1.29
CA MET A 62 2.12 18.89 -2.40
C MET A 62 3.36 18.10 -2.84
N ALA A 63 4.52 18.76 -2.93
CA ALA A 63 5.79 18.10 -3.23
C ALA A 63 6.13 17.02 -2.19
N GLY A 64 5.86 17.27 -0.91
CA GLY A 64 6.04 16.27 0.16
C GLY A 64 5.14 15.05 -0.02
N THR A 65 3.86 15.26 -0.34
CA THR A 65 2.89 14.18 -0.60
C THR A 65 3.28 13.35 -1.82
N MET A 66 3.60 14.01 -2.93
CA MET A 66 4.00 13.33 -4.17
C MET A 66 5.29 12.54 -4.00
N ARG A 67 6.28 13.11 -3.29
CA ARG A 67 7.49 12.39 -2.88
C ARG A 67 7.14 11.14 -2.07
N ALA A 68 6.27 11.25 -1.08
CA ALA A 68 5.88 10.10 -0.25
C ALA A 68 5.16 9.01 -1.05
N LEU A 69 4.27 9.39 -1.98
CA LEU A 69 3.59 8.44 -2.86
C LEU A 69 4.58 7.71 -3.78
N LEU A 70 5.47 8.44 -4.45
CA LEU A 70 6.50 7.86 -5.32
C LEU A 70 7.45 6.94 -4.56
N ALA A 71 7.87 7.34 -3.36
CA ALA A 71 8.69 6.49 -2.51
C ALA A 71 7.97 5.19 -2.15
N ASN A 72 6.68 5.26 -1.80
CA ASN A 72 5.89 4.06 -1.54
C ASN A 72 5.73 3.18 -2.79
N MET A 73 5.58 3.75 -3.98
CA MET A 73 5.52 2.97 -5.23
C MET A 73 6.82 2.21 -5.48
N VAL A 74 7.98 2.87 -5.31
CA VAL A 74 9.30 2.24 -5.48
C VAL A 74 9.49 1.09 -4.48
N THR A 75 9.21 1.33 -3.19
CA THR A 75 9.28 0.29 -2.16
C THR A 75 8.27 -0.83 -2.41
N GLY A 76 7.05 -0.50 -2.84
CA GLY A 76 5.97 -1.45 -3.10
C GLY A 76 6.24 -2.38 -4.28
N CYS A 77 6.77 -1.86 -5.38
CA CYS A 77 7.15 -2.64 -6.55
C CYS A 77 8.41 -3.50 -6.33
N GLY A 78 9.28 -3.10 -5.39
CA GLY A 78 10.47 -3.86 -4.99
C GLY A 78 10.21 -4.86 -3.86
N GLU A 79 10.04 -4.35 -2.64
CA GLU A 79 9.87 -5.14 -1.41
C GLU A 79 8.42 -5.54 -1.15
N GLY A 80 7.45 -4.75 -1.59
CA GLY A 80 6.03 -4.97 -1.31
C GLY A 80 5.64 -4.58 0.11
N PHE A 81 4.33 -4.43 0.33
CA PHE A 81 3.77 -4.12 1.63
C PHE A 81 3.06 -5.33 2.20
N GLN A 82 3.11 -5.45 3.52
CA GLN A 82 2.41 -6.47 4.27
C GLN A 82 1.79 -5.85 5.52
N LYS A 83 0.53 -6.20 5.79
CA LYS A 83 -0.15 -5.93 7.06
C LYS A 83 -0.58 -7.24 7.68
N LYS A 84 -0.17 -7.45 8.94
CA LYS A 84 -0.63 -8.57 9.76
C LYS A 84 -1.84 -8.15 10.58
N LEU A 85 -2.91 -8.92 10.47
CA LEU A 85 -4.10 -8.83 11.31
C LEU A 85 -4.19 -10.10 12.15
N GLN A 86 -4.60 -9.94 13.41
CA GLN A 86 -4.76 -11.05 14.34
C GLN A 86 -6.19 -11.04 14.88
N LEU A 87 -6.82 -12.20 14.86
CA LEU A 87 -8.12 -12.45 15.46
C LEU A 87 -7.91 -12.80 16.92
N VAL A 88 -8.51 -12.03 17.81
CA VAL A 88 -8.52 -12.26 19.25
C VAL A 88 -9.95 -12.53 19.67
N GLY A 89 -10.23 -13.76 20.11
CA GLY A 89 -11.56 -14.20 20.50
C GLY A 89 -11.70 -15.72 20.40
N VAL A 90 -12.45 -16.30 21.33
CA VAL A 90 -12.71 -17.74 21.33
C VAL A 90 -13.69 -18.06 20.19
N GLY A 91 -13.30 -18.97 19.30
CA GLY A 91 -14.10 -19.39 18.14
C GLY A 91 -13.95 -18.50 16.91
N TYR A 92 -13.14 -17.44 16.96
CA TYR A 92 -12.83 -16.63 15.78
C TYR A 92 -11.83 -17.34 14.88
N ARG A 93 -12.15 -17.41 13.59
CA ARG A 93 -11.27 -18.03 12.60
C ARG A 93 -11.38 -17.35 11.24
N ALA A 94 -10.26 -17.30 10.54
CA ALA A 94 -10.13 -16.89 9.16
C ALA A 94 -9.64 -18.06 8.30
N GLN A 95 -10.17 -18.17 7.10
CA GLN A 95 -9.72 -19.14 6.11
C GLN A 95 -9.69 -18.48 4.73
N GLY A 96 -8.50 -18.43 4.12
CA GLY A 96 -8.37 -18.09 2.71
C GLY A 96 -8.89 -19.23 1.82
N LYS A 97 -9.80 -18.91 0.91
CA LYS A 97 -10.32 -19.80 -0.14
C LYS A 97 -10.13 -19.14 -1.50
N GLY A 98 -8.95 -19.29 -2.09
CA GLY A 98 -8.61 -18.66 -3.37
C GLY A 98 -8.69 -17.13 -3.27
N LYS A 99 -9.61 -16.51 -4.03
CA LYS A 99 -9.85 -15.06 -4.03
C LYS A 99 -10.88 -14.59 -3.00
N VAL A 100 -11.32 -15.46 -2.09
CA VAL A 100 -12.29 -15.11 -1.04
C VAL A 100 -11.69 -15.42 0.33
N LEU A 101 -11.80 -14.48 1.25
CA LEU A 101 -11.46 -14.65 2.66
C LEU A 101 -12.73 -14.92 3.45
N ASN A 102 -12.87 -16.15 3.96
CA ASN A 102 -13.97 -16.52 4.83
C ASN A 102 -13.61 -16.17 6.29
N LEU A 103 -14.49 -15.44 6.96
CA LEU A 103 -14.33 -14.98 8.34
C LEU A 103 -15.49 -15.51 9.20
N SER A 104 -15.15 -16.26 10.24
CA SER A 104 -16.08 -16.62 11.31
C SER A 104 -15.79 -15.76 12.53
N LEU A 105 -16.57 -14.69 12.74
CA LEU A 105 -16.36 -13.68 13.79
C LEU A 105 -17.47 -13.69 14.86
N GLY A 106 -18.16 -14.82 15.02
CA GLY A 106 -19.25 -14.96 16.00
C GLY A 106 -20.60 -14.41 15.54
N PHE A 107 -20.75 -14.05 14.26
CA PHE A 107 -22.07 -13.76 13.65
C PHE A 107 -22.83 -15.06 13.34
N SER A 108 -24.15 -14.96 13.14
CA SER A 108 -25.01 -16.11 12.80
C SER A 108 -24.70 -16.73 11.43
N HIS A 109 -23.94 -16.03 10.58
CA HIS A 109 -23.48 -16.49 9.27
C HIS A 109 -22.00 -16.14 9.09
N PRO A 110 -21.24 -16.91 8.29
CA PRO A 110 -19.88 -16.55 7.93
C PRO A 110 -19.86 -15.33 7.00
N ILE A 111 -18.80 -14.53 7.08
CA ILE A 111 -18.58 -13.39 6.19
C ILE A 111 -17.58 -13.80 5.11
N ASP A 112 -18.00 -13.69 3.85
CA ASP A 112 -17.14 -13.92 2.69
C ASP A 112 -16.69 -12.56 2.13
N TYR A 113 -15.40 -12.25 2.31
CA TYR A 113 -14.79 -11.05 1.78
C TYR A 113 -14.08 -11.35 0.46
N ALA A 114 -14.53 -10.74 -0.63
CA ALA A 114 -13.90 -10.86 -1.93
C ALA A 114 -12.59 -10.06 -1.95
N VAL A 115 -11.46 -10.73 -2.18
CA VAL A 115 -10.15 -10.09 -2.22
C VAL A 115 -10.02 -9.30 -3.52
N PRO A 116 -9.80 -7.98 -3.46
CA PRO A 116 -9.68 -7.16 -4.65
C PRO A 116 -8.35 -7.44 -5.38
N GLU A 117 -8.30 -7.11 -6.67
CA GLU A 117 -7.13 -7.41 -7.50
C GLU A 117 -5.85 -6.73 -6.99
N GLY A 118 -4.70 -7.38 -7.18
CA GLY A 118 -3.40 -6.85 -6.74
C GLY A 118 -3.12 -7.02 -5.24
N ILE A 119 -4.00 -7.70 -4.51
CA ILE A 119 -3.81 -8.08 -3.11
C ILE A 119 -3.82 -9.60 -2.97
N THR A 120 -2.86 -10.09 -2.19
CA THR A 120 -2.75 -11.49 -1.78
C THR A 120 -3.08 -11.57 -0.30
N ILE A 121 -3.90 -12.56 0.07
CA ILE A 121 -4.21 -12.84 1.46
C ILE A 121 -3.71 -14.24 1.80
N GLU A 122 -2.90 -14.33 2.85
CA GLU A 122 -2.41 -15.59 3.40
C GLU A 122 -2.93 -15.75 4.82
N THR A 123 -3.39 -16.95 5.18
CA THR A 123 -3.83 -17.30 6.54
C THR A 123 -2.90 -18.37 7.09
N PRO A 124 -1.72 -18.01 7.62
CA PRO A 124 -0.74 -18.99 8.12
C PRO A 124 -1.25 -19.77 9.34
N SER A 125 -2.16 -19.17 10.10
CA SER A 125 -2.92 -19.83 11.16
C SER A 125 -4.40 -19.44 11.02
N GLN A 126 -5.27 -20.15 11.73
CA GLN A 126 -6.70 -19.81 11.74
C GLN A 126 -6.99 -18.45 12.37
N THR A 127 -6.05 -17.87 13.13
CA THR A 127 -6.22 -16.59 13.83
C THR A 127 -5.37 -15.47 13.25
N GLU A 128 -4.56 -15.74 12.24
CA GLU A 128 -3.69 -14.75 11.62
C GLU A 128 -4.02 -14.56 10.14
N ILE A 129 -4.08 -13.31 9.71
CA ILE A 129 -4.33 -12.92 8.32
C ILE A 129 -3.20 -11.98 7.91
N LEU A 130 -2.50 -12.35 6.85
CA LEU A 130 -1.46 -11.55 6.22
C LEU A 130 -2.01 -10.99 4.92
N VAL A 131 -2.18 -9.67 4.86
CA VAL A 131 -2.58 -8.95 3.66
C VAL A 131 -1.33 -8.38 3.01
N SER A 132 -0.99 -8.82 1.81
CA SER A 132 0.19 -8.38 1.07
C SER A 132 -0.17 -7.83 -0.32
N GLY A 133 0.66 -6.92 -0.83
CA GLY A 133 0.46 -6.30 -2.15
C GLY A 133 1.52 -5.25 -2.46
N SER A 134 1.54 -4.77 -3.71
CA SER A 134 2.46 -3.71 -4.14
C SER A 134 1.97 -2.31 -3.74
N ASP A 135 0.66 -2.09 -3.67
CA ASP A 135 0.07 -0.80 -3.33
C ASP A 135 -0.22 -0.67 -1.83
N LYS A 136 0.49 0.24 -1.17
CA LYS A 136 0.34 0.54 0.26
C LYS A 136 -1.07 1.01 0.63
N GLN A 137 -1.71 1.81 -0.23
CA GLN A 137 -3.04 2.34 0.01
C GLN A 137 -4.06 1.22 -0.02
N ARG A 138 -4.01 0.37 -1.05
CA ARG A 138 -4.94 -0.76 -1.18
C ARG A 138 -4.73 -1.79 -0.07
N VAL A 139 -3.49 -2.17 0.23
CA VAL A 139 -3.19 -3.07 1.37
C VAL A 139 -3.73 -2.49 2.68
N GLY A 140 -3.58 -1.17 2.87
CA GLY A 140 -4.11 -0.47 4.02
C GLY A 140 -5.63 -0.49 4.10
N GLN A 141 -6.30 -0.25 2.97
CA GLN A 141 -7.76 -0.22 2.84
C GLN A 141 -8.38 -1.59 3.10
N VAL A 142 -7.87 -2.64 2.45
CA VAL A 142 -8.36 -4.01 2.67
C VAL A 142 -8.18 -4.44 4.12
N ALA A 143 -7.04 -4.13 4.72
CA ALA A 143 -6.83 -4.44 6.13
C ALA A 143 -7.81 -3.67 7.05
N ALA A 144 -8.18 -2.44 6.69
CA ALA A 144 -9.16 -1.65 7.42
C ALA A 144 -10.58 -2.21 7.26
N GLU A 145 -10.98 -2.61 6.06
CA GLU A 145 -12.26 -3.25 5.77
C GLU A 145 -12.43 -4.56 6.54
N ILE A 146 -11.40 -5.41 6.55
CA ILE A 146 -11.40 -6.66 7.32
C ILE A 146 -11.58 -6.36 8.82
N ARG A 147 -10.85 -5.37 9.35
CA ARG A 147 -10.97 -4.94 10.75
C ARG A 147 -12.34 -4.33 11.07
N ALA A 148 -13.02 -3.72 10.11
CA ALA A 148 -14.31 -3.09 10.31
C ALA A 148 -15.44 -4.11 10.57
N PHE A 149 -15.32 -5.36 10.07
CA PHE A 149 -16.32 -6.41 10.33
C PHE A 149 -16.47 -6.75 11.82
N ARG A 150 -15.36 -6.74 12.57
CA ARG A 150 -15.39 -6.85 14.03
C ARG A 150 -14.28 -5.97 14.62
N PRO A 151 -14.60 -4.73 15.03
CA PRO A 151 -13.61 -3.89 15.68
C PRO A 151 -13.19 -4.51 17.03
N PRO A 152 -11.94 -4.30 17.47
CA PRO A 152 -11.50 -4.72 18.78
C PRO A 152 -12.40 -4.16 19.87
N GLU A 153 -12.82 -5.01 20.78
CA GLU A 153 -13.66 -4.57 21.90
C GLU A 153 -12.79 -3.88 22.95
N PRO A 154 -13.31 -2.85 23.65
CA PRO A 154 -12.54 -2.13 24.65
C PRO A 154 -12.33 -2.93 25.95
N TYR A 155 -13.11 -4.01 26.14
CA TYR A 155 -13.11 -4.79 27.38
C TYR A 155 -12.30 -6.09 27.29
N LYS A 156 -12.09 -6.64 26.08
CA LYS A 156 -11.30 -7.86 25.81
C LYS A 156 -10.76 -7.86 24.39
#